data_AF-A0A530BH21-F1
#
_entry.id   AF-A0A530BH21-F1
#
_cell.length_a   1.000
_cell.length_b   1.000
_cell.length_c   1.000
_cell.angle_alpha   90.00
_cell.angle_beta   90.00
_cell.angle_gamma   90.00
#
_symmetry.space_group_name_H-M   'P 1'
#
loop_
_entity.id
_entity.type
_entity.pdbx_description
1 polymer ?
#
loop_
_entity_poly.entity_id
_entity_poly.type
_entity_poly.pdbx_seq_one_letter_code
_entity_poly.pdbx_strand_id
1 'polypeptide(L)' 'IFTISCNDQLIWDRKRDGGFPDAAKLKQLVRDVIDPDRDLGHADRKDHKKDPA' A
#
# COMPACT_ATOMS: atom_id res chain seq x y z
N ILE A 1 11.60 4.75 13.92
CA ILE A 1 11.74 3.94 12.69
C ILE A 1 10.36 3.35 12.42
N PHE A 2 9.86 3.38 11.18
CA PHE A 2 8.56 2.80 10.85
C PHE A 2 8.69 2.06 9.52
N THR A 3 8.50 0.75 9.58
CA THR A 3 8.64 -0.18 8.48
C THR A 3 7.49 -1.18 8.55
N ILE A 4 7.02 -1.63 7.39
CA ILE A 4 6.01 -2.68 7.29
C ILE A 4 6.62 -3.81 6.48
N SER A 5 6.57 -5.03 7.03
CA SER A 5 6.95 -6.25 6.34
C SER A 5 5.75 -7.19 6.18
N CYS A 6 5.77 -7.98 5.11
CA CYS A 6 4.83 -9.07 4.85
C CYS A 6 5.65 -10.28 4.42
N ASN A 7 5.46 -11.43 5.06
CA ASN A 7 6.24 -12.65 4.82
C ASN A 7 7.77 -12.39 4.78
N ASP A 8 8.28 -11.70 5.80
CA ASP A 8 9.68 -11.27 5.94
C ASP A 8 10.22 -10.34 4.83
N GLN A 9 9.38 -9.96 3.87
CA GLN A 9 9.71 -8.98 2.83
C GLN A 9 9.33 -7.57 3.28
N LEU A 10 10.27 -6.62 3.21
CA LEU A 10 10.01 -5.21 3.48
C LEU A 10 9.13 -4.60 2.37
N ILE A 11 7.87 -4.30 2.69
CA ILE A 11 6.90 -3.71 1.75
C ILE A 11 6.76 -2.18 1.89
N TRP A 12 7.15 -1.60 3.04
CA TRP A 12 7.16 -0.14 3.24
C TRP A 12 8.23 0.30 4.25
N ASP A 13 8.86 1.45 4.02
CA ASP A 13 9.71 2.17 4.95
C ASP A 13 9.38 3.67 4.89
N ARG A 14 9.01 4.25 6.04
CA ARG A 14 8.63 5.67 6.15
C ARG A 14 9.67 6.65 5.61
N LYS A 15 10.96 6.35 5.77
CA LYS A 15 12.05 7.21 5.29
C LYS A 15 12.27 7.04 3.79
N ARG A 16 12.15 5.82 3.28
CA ARG A 16 12.36 5.47 1.85
C ARG A 16 11.17 5.93 0.98
N ASP A 17 9.95 5.64 1.44
CA ASP A 17 8.72 5.74 0.65
C ASP A 17 7.94 7.03 0.92
N GLY A 18 8.49 7.94 1.74
CA GLY A 18 7.96 9.29 1.90
C GLY A 18 6.70 9.37 2.77
N GLY A 19 6.79 8.94 4.03
CA GLY A 19 5.69 9.05 5.00
C GLY A 19 4.96 7.73 5.22
N PHE A 20 3.65 7.79 5.46
CA PHE A 20 2.81 6.62 5.75
C PHE A 20 1.98 6.25 4.52
N PRO A 21 1.77 4.95 4.25
CA PRO A 21 0.87 4.55 3.18
C PRO A 21 -0.58 4.81 3.63
N ASP A 22 -1.45 5.17 2.68
CA ASP A 22 -2.88 5.09 2.92
C ASP A 22 -3.36 3.62 2.97
N ALA A 23 -4.61 3.43 3.36
CA ALA A 23 -5.18 2.10 3.51
C ALA A 23 -5.31 1.34 2.17
N ALA A 24 -5.52 2.04 1.05
CA ALA A 24 -5.61 1.39 -0.26
C ALA A 24 -4.23 0.88 -0.68
N LYS A 25 -3.22 1.75 -0.58
CA LYS A 25 -1.83 1.43 -0.91
C LYS A 25 -1.29 0.29 -0.06
N LEU A 26 -1.58 0.27 1.24
CA LEU A 26 -1.14 -0.81 2.11
C LEU A 26 -1.77 -2.16 1.71
N LYS A 27 -3.07 -2.19 1.40
CA LYS A 27 -3.74 -3.42 0.95
C LYS A 27 -3.17 -3.92 -0.37
N GLN A 28 -2.89 -3.03 -1.33
CA GLN A 28 -2.24 -3.38 -2.60
C GLN A 28 -0.88 -4.03 -2.33
N LEU A 29 -0.02 -3.40 -1.52
CA LEU A 29 1.32 -3.92 -1.22
C LEU A 29 1.30 -5.29 -0.56
N VAL A 30 0.34 -5.53 0.34
CA VAL A 30 0.17 -6.87 0.96
C VAL A 30 -0.31 -7.88 -0.08
N ARG A 31 -1.31 -7.55 -0.90
CA ARG A 31 -1.86 -8.41 -1.95
C ARG A 31 -0.79 -8.82 -2.96
N ASP A 32 0.06 -7.88 -3.38
CA ASP A 32 1.13 -8.14 -4.33
C ASP A 32 2.14 -9.19 -3.81
N VAL A 33 2.25 -9.36 -2.48
CA VAL A 33 3.12 -10.38 -1.85
C VAL A 33 2.41 -11.73 -1.66
N ILE A 34 1.13 -11.73 -1.28
CA ILE A 34 0.44 -12.96 -0.85
C ILE A 34 -0.44 -13.59 -1.93
N ASP A 35 -0.99 -12.79 -2.85
CA ASP A 35 -2.00 -13.21 -3.83
C ASP A 35 -2.10 -12.16 -4.95
N PRO A 36 -1.08 -12.07 -5.84
CA PRO A 36 -0.95 -10.98 -6.81
C PRO A 36 -2.10 -10.91 -7.82
N ASP A 37 -2.80 -12.03 -8.06
CA ASP A 37 -3.90 -12.12 -9.03
C ASP A 37 -5.26 -11.72 -8.44
N ARG A 38 -5.33 -11.43 -7.13
CA ARG A 38 -6.57 -11.08 -6.45
C ARG A 38 -6.97 -9.62 -6.70
N ASP A 39 -8.17 -9.44 -7.23
CA ASP A 39 -8.84 -8.15 -7.34
C ASP A 39 -9.23 -7.61 -5.94
N LEU A 40 -8.78 -6.39 -5.61
CA LEU A 40 -9.13 -5.71 -4.36
C LEU A 40 -10.30 -4.72 -4.53
N GLY A 41 -10.97 -4.72 -5.67
CA GLY A 41 -12.13 -3.91 -5.98
C GLY A 41 -11.80 -2.41 -5.91
N HIS A 42 -12.45 -1.69 -4.98
CA HIS A 42 -12.24 -0.25 -4.82
C HIS A 42 -10.81 0.13 -4.47
N ALA A 43 -10.05 -0.76 -3.82
CA ALA A 43 -8.67 -0.45 -3.47
C ALA A 43 -7.72 -0.48 -4.69
N ASP A 44 -8.08 -1.13 -5.80
CA ASP A 44 -7.31 -1.10 -7.06
C ASP A 44 -7.68 0.08 -7.95
N ARG A 45 -8.91 0.56 -7.79
CA ARG A 45 -9.36 1.76 -8.48
C ARG A 45 -8.68 2.93 -7.79
N LYS A 46 -7.89 3.70 -8.55
CA LYS A 46 -7.30 4.94 -8.04
C LYS A 46 -8.43 5.91 -7.70
N ASP A 47 -8.92 5.87 -6.46
CA ASP A 47 -9.70 6.96 -5.89
C ASP A 47 -8.73 8.14 -5.70
N HIS A 48 -8.45 8.82 -6.81
CA HIS A 48 -7.83 10.14 -6.82
C HIS A 48 -8.83 11.14 -6.23
N LYS A 49 -9.06 11.08 -4.92
CA LYS A 49 -9.60 12.24 -4.24
C LYS A 49 -8.44 13.23 -4.09
N LYS A 50 -8.30 14.10 -5.10
CA LYS A 50 -7.55 15.35 -4.93
C LYS A 50 -8.14 16.07 -3.73
N ASP A 51 -7.33 16.33 -2.71
CA ASP A 51 -7.66 17.33 -1.71
C ASP A 51 -7.96 18.66 -2.44
N PRO A 52 -9.14 19.27 -2.27
CA PRO A 52 -9.32 20.64 -2.67
C PRO A 52 -8.46 21.52 -1.75
N ALA A 53 -7.82 22.51 -2.39
CA ALA A 53 -6.88 23.47 -1.81
C ALA A 53 -7.39 24.20 -0.56
#